data_AF-A0A7S2P4W9-F1
#
_entry.id   AF-A0A7S2P4W9-F1
#
_cell.length_a   1.000
_cell.length_b   1.000
_cell.length_c   1.000
_cell.angle_alpha   90.00
_cell.angle_beta   90.00
_cell.angle_gamma   90.00
#
_symmetry.space_group_name_H-M   'P 1'
#
loop_
_entity.id
_entity.type
_entity.pdbx_description
1 polymer ?
#
loop_
_entity_poly.entity_id
_entity_poly.type
_entity_poly.pdbx_seq_one_letter_code
_entity_poly.pdbx_strand_id
1 'polypeptide(L)'
;DQSARGSMATTVVVPAIIPDDHVEDCAQAFASQLDAWGMDGTFDFVHVTRDEASAGYAVVNFVDPAFVLLFCYIHQEYGCQGPVVISDTQGLEANLAHWSPLSAGREERPMVFASPVPSQWSVNVANTMLSPQFREQFHKT
;
A
#
# COMPACT_ATOMS: atom_id res chain seq x y z
N ASP A 1 18.30 -23.53 12.00
CA ASP A 1 17.61 -23.52 10.71
C ASP A 1 17.63 -22.09 10.18
N GLN A 2 18.64 -21.77 9.36
CA GLN A 2 18.96 -20.42 8.91
C GLN A 2 18.79 -20.35 7.39
N SER A 3 17.64 -19.89 6.92
CA SER A 3 17.48 -19.19 5.62
C SER A 3 16.01 -18.88 5.36
N ALA A 4 15.48 -17.87 6.05
CA ALA A 4 14.54 -16.97 5.39
C ALA A 4 15.36 -15.71 5.10
N ARG A 5 15.95 -15.63 3.90
CA ARG A 5 16.38 -14.33 3.37
C ARG A 5 15.15 -13.43 3.47
N GLY A 6 15.23 -12.39 4.30
CA GLY A 6 14.09 -11.50 4.58
C GLY A 6 13.55 -10.95 3.27
N SER A 7 12.48 -11.56 2.77
CA SER A 7 11.71 -10.99 1.68
C SER A 7 11.12 -9.73 2.27
N MET A 8 11.64 -8.57 1.86
CA MET A 8 11.11 -7.30 2.33
C MET A 8 9.67 -7.20 1.82
N ALA A 9 8.73 -6.91 2.72
CA ALA A 9 7.32 -6.86 2.39
C ALA A 9 7.04 -5.73 1.39
N THR A 10 6.16 -6.00 0.43
CA THR A 10 5.69 -5.04 -0.58
C THR A 10 4.22 -4.69 -0.39
N THR A 11 3.45 -5.52 0.32
CA THR A 11 2.01 -5.32 0.50
C THR A 11 1.68 -4.90 1.92
N VAL A 12 0.86 -3.86 2.05
CA VAL A 12 0.35 -3.34 3.32
C VAL A 12 -1.17 -3.30 3.33
N VAL A 13 -1.72 -3.31 4.53
CA VAL A 13 -3.13 -3.05 4.84
C VAL A 13 -3.21 -1.79 5.68
N VAL A 14 -4.10 -0.87 5.30
CA VAL A 14 -4.36 0.36 6.04
C VAL A 14 -5.84 0.60 6.23
N PRO A 15 -6.25 1.24 7.33
CA PRO A 15 -7.61 1.76 7.45
C PRO A 15 -7.90 2.73 6.31
N ALA A 16 -9.07 2.57 5.68
CA ALA A 16 -9.54 3.46 4.64
C ALA A 16 -10.89 4.04 5.08
N ILE A 17 -11.06 5.36 5.02
CA ILE A 17 -12.35 5.98 5.27
C ILE A 17 -13.14 5.91 3.96
N ILE A 18 -14.12 5.01 3.91
CA ILE A 18 -14.97 4.75 2.74
C ILE A 18 -16.31 5.49 2.93
N PRO A 19 -16.62 6.53 2.13
CA PRO A 19 -17.94 7.17 2.12
C PRO A 19 -19.05 6.17 1.77
N ASP A 20 -20.23 6.31 2.38
CA ASP A 20 -21.34 5.33 2.32
C ASP A 20 -21.93 5.08 0.93
N ASP A 21 -21.70 5.98 -0.03
CA ASP A 21 -22.45 6.09 -1.28
C ASP A 21 -21.63 5.77 -2.55
N HIS A 22 -20.32 5.52 -2.45
CA HIS A 22 -19.44 5.43 -3.63
C HIS A 22 -18.31 4.38 -3.50
N VAL A 23 -18.65 3.12 -3.19
CA VAL A 23 -17.64 2.05 -3.02
C VAL A 23 -16.83 1.80 -4.30
N GLU A 24 -17.44 1.87 -5.48
CA GLU A 24 -16.77 1.70 -6.78
C GLU A 24 -15.67 2.75 -7.03
N ASP A 25 -15.84 3.95 -6.49
CA ASP A 25 -14.87 5.05 -6.64
C ASP A 25 -13.83 5.07 -5.51
N CYS A 26 -13.98 4.25 -4.46
CA CYS A 26 -13.10 4.32 -3.29
C CYS A 26 -11.67 3.88 -3.58
N ALA A 27 -11.47 2.83 -4.41
CA ALA A 27 -10.13 2.43 -4.83
C ALA A 27 -9.45 3.52 -5.66
N GLN A 28 -10.20 4.20 -6.55
CA GLN A 28 -9.70 5.29 -7.37
C GLN A 28 -9.40 6.54 -6.53
N ALA A 29 -10.27 6.86 -5.57
CA ALA A 29 -10.08 7.98 -4.65
C ALA A 29 -8.84 7.77 -3.78
N PHE A 30 -8.66 6.54 -3.26
CA PHE A 30 -7.48 6.18 -2.49
C PHE A 30 -6.20 6.20 -3.35
N ALA A 31 -6.23 5.66 -4.58
CA ALA A 31 -5.10 5.77 -5.51
C ALA A 31 -4.76 7.24 -5.81
N SER A 32 -5.76 8.09 -6.03
CA SER A 32 -5.55 9.53 -6.26
C SER A 32 -4.95 10.24 -5.03
N GLN A 33 -5.26 9.78 -3.83
CA GLN A 33 -4.63 10.26 -2.59
C GLN A 33 -3.15 9.85 -2.53
N LEU A 34 -2.83 8.61 -2.89
CA LEU A 34 -1.43 8.16 -3.00
C LEU A 34 -0.66 9.00 -4.02
N ASP A 35 -1.26 9.28 -5.18
CA ASP A 35 -0.67 10.12 -6.21
C ASP A 35 -0.41 11.55 -5.71
N ALA A 36 -1.37 12.12 -4.97
CA ALA A 36 -1.22 13.44 -4.34
C ALA A 36 -0.08 13.49 -3.29
N TRP A 37 0.26 12.35 -2.69
CA TRP A 37 1.43 12.19 -1.81
C TRP A 37 2.74 11.93 -2.57
N GLY A 38 2.71 11.92 -3.90
CA GLY A 38 3.88 11.68 -4.75
C GLY A 38 4.23 10.20 -4.90
N MET A 39 3.30 9.30 -4.56
CA MET A 39 3.46 7.84 -4.67
C MET A 39 3.06 7.30 -6.05
N ASP A 40 2.73 8.16 -7.01
CA ASP A 40 2.42 7.75 -8.38
C ASP A 40 3.51 6.84 -8.96
N GLY A 41 3.07 5.76 -9.60
CA GLY A 41 3.92 4.73 -10.17
C GLY A 41 4.71 3.88 -9.16
N THR A 42 4.46 3.99 -7.85
CA THR A 42 5.15 3.16 -6.83
C THR A 42 4.38 1.90 -6.44
N PHE A 43 3.15 1.74 -6.90
CA PHE A 43 2.26 0.61 -6.60
C PHE A 43 1.65 0.03 -7.87
N ASP A 44 1.35 -1.27 -7.86
CA ASP A 44 0.75 -2.00 -8.98
C ASP A 44 -0.64 -2.58 -8.65
N PHE A 45 -1.04 -2.54 -7.38
CA PHE A 45 -2.30 -3.09 -6.90
C PHE A 45 -2.88 -2.24 -5.80
N VAL A 46 -4.16 -1.90 -5.92
CA VAL A 46 -4.96 -1.27 -4.86
C VAL A 46 -6.30 -1.99 -4.78
N HIS A 47 -6.66 -2.47 -3.60
CA HIS A 47 -7.99 -2.99 -3.33
C HIS A 47 -8.55 -2.30 -2.09
N VAL A 48 -9.80 -1.84 -2.17
CA VAL A 48 -10.50 -1.24 -1.04
C VAL A 48 -11.76 -2.05 -0.83
N THR A 49 -11.96 -2.49 0.41
CA THR A 49 -13.13 -3.27 0.80
C THR A 49 -13.69 -2.76 2.11
N ARG A 50 -15.01 -2.85 2.23
CA ARG A 50 -15.69 -2.56 3.48
C ARG A 50 -15.95 -3.86 4.22
N ASP A 51 -15.58 -3.87 5.49
CA ASP A 51 -16.09 -4.87 6.41
C ASP A 51 -17.33 -4.29 7.10
N GLU A 52 -18.42 -5.05 7.18
CA GLU A 52 -19.68 -4.61 7.83
C GLU A 52 -19.47 -4.20 9.29
N ALA A 53 -18.38 -4.66 9.91
CA ALA A 53 -17.99 -4.35 11.28
C ALA A 53 -17.00 -3.17 11.44
N SER A 54 -16.48 -2.59 10.34
CA SER A 54 -15.45 -1.54 10.42
C SER A 54 -15.61 -0.43 9.39
N ALA A 55 -14.80 0.63 9.50
CA ALA A 55 -14.78 1.73 8.53
C ALA A 55 -14.29 1.30 7.13
N GLY A 56 -13.76 0.07 7.00
CA GLY A 56 -13.13 -0.46 5.79
C GLY A 56 -11.61 -0.38 5.84
N TYR A 57 -10.98 -1.05 4.88
CA TYR A 57 -9.53 -1.05 4.73
C TYR A 57 -9.12 -1.06 3.26
N ALA A 58 -7.91 -0.57 3.01
CA ALA A 58 -7.23 -0.65 1.73
C ALA A 58 -6.06 -1.61 1.83
N VAL A 59 -5.87 -2.40 0.79
CA VAL A 59 -4.69 -3.22 0.53
C VAL A 59 -3.93 -2.60 -0.62
N VAL A 60 -2.65 -2.34 -0.42
CA VAL A 60 -1.76 -1.75 -1.45
C VAL A 60 -0.56 -2.65 -1.64
N ASN A 61 -0.26 -3.03 -2.89
CA ASN A 61 1.02 -3.63 -3.22
C ASN A 61 1.93 -2.59 -3.89
N PHE A 62 3.07 -2.35 -3.28
CA PHE A 62 4.15 -1.55 -3.83
C PHE A 62 5.05 -2.37 -4.75
N VAL A 63 5.64 -1.73 -5.74
CA VAL A 63 6.53 -2.37 -6.72
C VAL A 63 7.90 -2.70 -6.13
N ASP A 64 8.28 -1.98 -5.07
CA ASP A 64 9.52 -2.16 -4.32
C ASP A 64 9.27 -1.94 -2.82
N PRO A 65 9.83 -2.78 -1.94
CA PRO A 65 9.71 -2.63 -0.48
C PRO A 65 10.19 -1.29 0.07
N ALA A 66 11.07 -0.58 -0.62
CA ALA A 66 11.49 0.76 -0.22
C ALA A 66 10.31 1.75 -0.18
N PHE A 67 9.31 1.56 -1.05
CA PHE A 67 8.13 2.41 -1.08
C PHE A 67 7.14 2.11 0.05
N VAL A 68 7.18 0.91 0.66
CA VAL A 68 6.47 0.62 1.91
C VAL A 68 6.99 1.52 3.02
N LEU A 69 8.32 1.68 3.14
CA LEU A 69 8.91 2.56 4.15
C LEU A 69 8.53 4.03 3.92
N LEU A 70 8.60 4.48 2.67
CA LEU A 70 8.16 5.82 2.28
C LEU A 70 6.68 6.04 2.63
N PHE A 71 5.83 5.08 2.31
CA PHE A 71 4.42 5.13 2.62
C PHE A 71 4.16 5.19 4.13
N CYS A 72 4.81 4.34 4.93
CA CYS A 72 4.70 4.38 6.38
C CYS A 72 5.12 5.74 6.96
N TYR A 73 6.21 6.34 6.43
CA TYR A 73 6.65 7.67 6.83
C TYR A 73 5.60 8.74 6.51
N ILE A 74 5.10 8.78 5.27
CA ILE A 74 4.07 9.73 4.84
C ILE A 74 2.81 9.55 5.69
N HIS A 75 2.35 8.32 5.89
CA HIS A 75 1.16 8.01 6.67
C HIS A 75 1.26 8.53 8.12
N GLN A 76 2.45 8.45 8.73
CA GLN A 76 2.72 9.01 10.05
C GLN A 76 2.75 10.54 10.04
N GLU A 77 3.46 11.16 9.09
CA GLU A 77 3.59 12.63 8.98
C GLU A 77 2.24 13.32 8.74
N TYR A 78 1.35 12.72 7.93
CA TYR A 78 0.02 13.25 7.66
C TYR A 78 -1.01 12.94 8.76
N GLY A 79 -0.61 12.24 9.82
CA GLY A 79 -1.49 11.91 10.95
C GLY A 79 -2.68 11.03 10.57
N CYS A 80 -2.51 10.16 9.57
CA CYS A 80 -3.56 9.26 9.10
C CYS A 80 -3.98 8.29 10.22
N GLN A 81 -5.27 7.93 10.25
CA GLN A 81 -5.83 7.15 11.34
C GLN A 81 -5.47 5.67 11.25
N GLY A 82 -5.07 5.11 12.40
CA GLY A 82 -4.82 3.69 12.61
C GLY A 82 -3.50 3.18 12.01
N PRO A 83 -3.16 1.90 12.26
CA PRO A 83 -1.84 1.37 11.94
C PRO A 83 -1.73 0.96 10.47
N VAL A 84 -0.55 1.16 9.89
CA VAL A 84 -0.14 0.45 8.67
C VAL A 84 0.34 -0.94 9.07
N VAL A 85 -0.31 -1.98 8.55
CA VAL A 85 -0.01 -3.38 8.88
C VAL A 85 0.56 -4.08 7.65
N ILE A 86 1.58 -4.91 7.82
CA ILE A 86 2.10 -5.74 6.74
C ILE A 86 1.09 -6.86 6.44
N SER A 87 0.72 -7.03 5.16
CA SER A 87 -0.21 -8.07 4.74
C SER A 87 0.41 -9.48 4.85
N ASP A 88 -0.39 -10.51 5.13
CA ASP A 88 0.07 -11.90 4.99
C ASP A 88 0.23 -12.30 3.51
N THR A 89 -0.51 -11.65 2.61
CA THR A 89 -0.41 -11.83 1.16
C THR A 89 0.51 -10.77 0.57
N GLN A 90 1.61 -11.19 -0.07
CA GLN A 90 2.68 -10.32 -0.54
C GLN A 90 2.88 -10.43 -2.06
N GLY A 91 3.05 -9.29 -2.72
CA GLY A 91 3.33 -9.20 -4.15
C GLY A 91 2.08 -9.24 -5.04
N LEU A 92 2.20 -8.69 -6.24
CA LEU A 92 1.08 -8.53 -7.17
C LEU A 92 0.37 -9.84 -7.51
N GLU A 93 1.13 -10.87 -7.91
CA GLU A 93 0.56 -12.15 -8.35
C GLU A 93 -0.26 -12.83 -7.24
N ALA A 94 0.24 -12.80 -6.01
CA ALA A 94 -0.45 -13.39 -4.86
C ALA A 94 -1.72 -12.59 -4.51
N ASN A 95 -1.65 -11.26 -4.57
CA ASN A 95 -2.83 -10.41 -4.36
C ASN A 95 -3.89 -10.64 -5.45
N LEU A 96 -3.50 -10.74 -6.72
CA LEU A 96 -4.42 -11.08 -7.81
C LEU A 96 -5.08 -12.44 -7.56
N ALA A 97 -4.31 -13.46 -7.19
CA ALA A 97 -4.84 -14.79 -6.89
C ALA A 97 -5.80 -14.80 -5.70
N HIS A 98 -5.53 -13.98 -4.68
CA HIS A 98 -6.36 -13.87 -3.48
C HIS A 98 -7.69 -13.14 -3.76
N TRP A 99 -7.62 -12.00 -4.46
CA TRP A 99 -8.76 -11.10 -4.64
C TRP A 99 -9.56 -11.35 -5.93
N SER A 100 -9.00 -12.03 -6.94
CA SER A 100 -9.71 -12.35 -8.18
C SER A 100 -10.92 -13.27 -7.98
N PRO A 101 -10.88 -14.34 -7.15
CA PRO A 101 -12.05 -15.16 -6.88
C PRO A 101 -13.11 -14.43 -6.05
N LEU A 102 -12.70 -13.54 -5.14
CA LEU A 102 -13.59 -12.81 -4.22
C LEU A 102 -14.35 -11.67 -4.92
N SER A 103 -13.78 -11.14 -6.00
CA SER A 103 -14.39 -10.07 -6.82
C SER A 103 -15.35 -10.60 -7.90
N ALA A 104 -15.51 -11.92 -8.04
CA ALA A 104 -16.48 -12.52 -8.94
C ALA A 104 -17.92 -12.25 -8.45
N GLY A 105 -18.51 -11.16 -8.95
CA GLY A 105 -19.88 -10.74 -8.61
C GLY A 105 -19.97 -9.66 -7.53
N ARG A 106 -18.84 -9.07 -7.10
CA ARG A 106 -18.81 -7.89 -6.22
C ARG A 106 -18.34 -6.65 -7.00
N GLU A 107 -18.84 -5.49 -6.58
CA GLU A 107 -18.46 -4.17 -7.10
C GLU A 107 -17.04 -3.76 -6.65
N GLU A 108 -16.55 -4.34 -5.54
CA GLU A 108 -15.21 -4.14 -4.98
C GLU A 108 -14.15 -4.89 -5.79
N ARG A 109 -13.77 -4.36 -6.95
CA ARG A 109 -12.70 -4.92 -7.78
C ARG A 109 -11.35 -4.29 -7.45
N PRO A 110 -10.26 -5.07 -7.40
CA PRO A 110 -8.94 -4.49 -7.28
C PRO A 110 -8.59 -3.67 -8.54
N MET A 111 -8.00 -2.52 -8.32
CA MET A 111 -7.33 -1.74 -9.36
C MET A 111 -5.93 -2.30 -9.56
N VAL A 112 -5.58 -2.53 -10.83
CA VAL A 112 -4.28 -3.07 -11.22
C VAL A 112 -3.64 -2.09 -12.20
N PHE A 113 -2.43 -1.65 -11.90
CA PHE A 113 -1.69 -0.70 -12.72
C PHE A 113 -0.66 -1.45 -13.55
N ALA A 114 -0.82 -1.42 -14.88
CA ALA A 114 0.13 -2.06 -15.78
C ALA A 114 1.40 -1.23 -15.89
N SER A 115 2.56 -1.84 -15.59
CA SER A 115 3.89 -1.22 -15.73
C SER A 115 4.04 0.13 -15.00
N PRO A 116 3.84 0.17 -13.67
CA PRO A 116 4.04 1.38 -12.88
C PRO A 116 5.51 1.85 -12.96
N VAL A 117 5.70 3.16 -13.13
CA VAL A 117 7.02 3.79 -13.22
C VAL A 117 7.13 4.83 -12.11
N PRO A 118 7.87 4.55 -11.01
CA PRO A 118 8.03 5.49 -9.93
C PRO A 118 8.58 6.83 -10.40
N SER A 119 8.03 7.92 -9.89
CA SER A 119 8.61 9.25 -10.12
C SER A 119 10.04 9.34 -9.57
N GLN A 120 10.89 10.18 -10.20
CA GLN A 120 12.25 10.39 -9.68
C GLN A 120 12.26 10.94 -8.25
N TRP A 121 11.22 11.69 -7.87
CA TRP A 121 11.05 12.19 -6.52
C TRP A 121 10.89 11.03 -5.52
N SER A 122 9.96 10.09 -5.77
CA SER A 122 9.72 8.98 -4.84
C SER A 122 10.95 8.08 -4.71
N VAL A 123 11.67 7.83 -5.82
CA VAL A 123 12.94 7.11 -5.81
C VAL A 123 13.99 7.82 -4.95
N ASN A 124 14.15 9.13 -5.12
CA ASN A 124 15.15 9.90 -4.36
C ASN A 124 14.85 9.89 -2.86
N VAL A 125 13.59 10.11 -2.47
CA VAL A 125 13.19 10.13 -1.07
C VAL A 125 13.34 8.74 -0.44
N ALA A 126 12.90 7.68 -1.12
CA ALA A 126 13.08 6.30 -0.65
C ALA A 126 14.56 5.98 -0.44
N ASN A 127 15.45 6.38 -1.37
CA ASN A 127 16.89 6.21 -1.22
C ASN A 127 17.47 7.00 -0.03
N THR A 128 16.97 8.21 0.24
CA THR A 128 17.35 8.98 1.44
C THR A 128 16.94 8.25 2.73
N MET A 129 15.74 7.69 2.79
CA MET A 129 15.26 6.93 3.96
C MET A 129 16.03 5.62 4.18
N LEU A 130 16.46 4.97 3.09
CA LEU A 130 17.30 3.78 3.14
C LEU A 130 18.76 4.09 3.48
N SER A 131 19.16 5.37 3.48
CA SER A 131 20.52 5.75 3.85
C SER A 131 20.80 5.38 5.33
N PRO A 132 22.02 4.94 5.65
CA PRO A 132 22.36 4.47 7.00
C PRO A 132 22.02 5.48 8.11
N GLN A 133 22.12 6.78 7.79
CA GLN A 133 21.87 7.88 8.73
C GLN A 133 20.40 7.98 9.15
N PHE A 134 19.48 7.58 8.27
CA PHE A 134 18.04 7.67 8.51
C PHE A 134 17.48 6.38 9.12
N ARG A 135 18.07 5.22 8.80
CA ARG A 135 17.69 3.92 9.38
C ARG A 135 17.81 3.89 10.91
N GLU A 136 18.77 4.60 11.48
CA GLU A 136 18.94 4.69 12.94
C GLU A 136 17.77 5.39 13.66
N GLN A 137 17.00 6.22 12.96
CA GLN A 137 15.84 6.90 13.55
C GLN A 137 14.61 5.98 13.66
N PHE A 138 14.43 5.06 12.69
CA PHE A 138 13.32 4.11 12.70
C PHE A 138 13.49 2.93 13.66
N HIS A 139 14.71 2.68 14.16
CA HIS A 139 14.99 1.60 15.11
C HIS A 139 14.75 1.99 16.58
N LYS A 140 14.31 3.23 16.86
CA LYS A 140 14.23 3.78 18.23
C LYS A 140 12.83 3.84 18.85
N THR A 141 11.80 3.34 18.19
CA THR A 141 10.42 3.23 18.71
C THR A 141 10.06 1.79 19.00
#